data_AF-A0A0S8J505-F1
#
_entry.id   AF-A0A0S8J505-F1
#
_cell.length_a   1.000
_cell.length_b   1.000
_cell.length_c   1.000
_cell.angle_alpha   90.00
_cell.angle_beta   90.00
_cell.angle_gamma   90.00
#
_symmetry.space_group_name_H-M   'P 1'
#
loop_
_entity.id
_entity.type
_entity.pdbx_description
1 polymer ?
#
loop_
_entity_poly.entity_id
_entity_poly.type
_entity_poly.pdbx_seq_one_letter_code
_entity_poly.pdbx_strand_id
1 'polypeptide(L)'
;LFLGTFEAEALILAETGNSIGAIQIAGTDSTIQLSFFIVACDYTLIGEELFVASGYLTKDPQILGSIKGQDFLKALAVFLMLLGGIAGILGWSWFIKLFSIG
;
A
#
# COMPACT_ATOMS: atom_id res chain seq x y z
N LEU A 1 -8.63 -18.15 -3.97
CA LEU A 1 -8.45 -16.92 -3.16
C LEU A 1 -7.14 -17.09 -2.41
N PHE A 2 -6.16 -16.21 -2.63
CA PHE A 2 -4.78 -16.36 -2.13
C PHE A 2 -4.37 -15.13 -1.33
N LEU A 3 -4.32 -15.22 0.00
CA LEU A 3 -3.95 -14.08 0.85
C LEU A 3 -2.74 -14.45 1.71
N GLY A 4 -1.68 -13.66 1.62
CA GLY A 4 -0.45 -13.83 2.39
C GLY A 4 0.78 -14.14 1.54
N THR A 5 1.76 -14.79 2.17
CA THR A 5 3.09 -15.02 1.58
C THR A 5 3.27 -16.49 1.21
N PHE A 6 3.36 -16.75 -0.09
CA PHE A 6 3.52 -18.07 -0.73
C PHE A 6 4.81 -18.16 -1.56
N GLU A 7 5.60 -17.08 -1.63
CA GLU A 7 6.88 -17.02 -2.36
C GLU A 7 6.74 -17.51 -3.80
N ALA A 8 7.68 -18.33 -4.29
CA ALA A 8 7.68 -18.87 -5.65
C ALA A 8 6.49 -19.80 -5.95
N GLU A 9 5.86 -20.39 -4.92
CA GLU A 9 4.71 -21.31 -5.09
C GLU A 9 3.43 -20.56 -5.48
N ALA A 10 3.41 -19.23 -5.31
CA ALA A 10 2.32 -18.35 -5.72
C ALA A 10 1.92 -18.57 -7.19
N LEU A 11 2.90 -18.77 -8.08
CA LEU A 11 2.64 -18.97 -9.52
C LEU A 11 2.01 -20.33 -9.81
N ILE A 12 2.44 -21.39 -9.13
CA ILE A 12 1.91 -22.75 -9.32
C ILE A 12 0.45 -22.81 -8.84
N LEU A 13 0.16 -22.18 -7.70
CA LEU A 13 -1.20 -22.05 -7.16
C LEU A 13 -2.09 -21.22 -8.10
N ALA A 14 -1.55 -20.13 -8.64
CA ALA A 14 -2.26 -19.28 -9.60
C ALA A 14 -2.56 -20.05 -10.89
N GLU A 15 -1.57 -20.69 -11.51
CA GLU A 15 -1.72 -21.45 -12.76
C GLU A 15 -2.79 -22.54 -12.65
N THR A 16 -2.86 -23.23 -11.51
CA THR A 16 -3.86 -24.27 -11.27
C THR A 16 -5.28 -23.71 -11.34
N GLY A 17 -5.55 -22.54 -10.74
CA GLY A 17 -6.86 -21.91 -10.81
C GLY A 17 -7.17 -21.36 -12.21
N ASN A 18 -6.17 -20.80 -12.90
CA ASN A 18 -6.30 -20.34 -14.28
C ASN A 18 -6.62 -21.51 -15.24
N SER A 19 -6.07 -22.71 -15.01
CA SER A 19 -6.28 -23.89 -15.86
C SER A 19 -7.74 -24.33 -15.98
N ILE A 20 -8.56 -24.00 -14.97
CA ILE A 20 -10.00 -24.29 -14.94
C ILE A 20 -10.86 -23.05 -15.23
N GLY A 21 -10.23 -21.91 -15.58
CA GLY A 21 -10.91 -20.64 -15.83
C GLY A 21 -11.54 -20.03 -14.58
N ALA A 22 -11.02 -20.32 -13.39
CA ALA A 22 -11.55 -19.77 -12.15
C ALA A 22 -11.11 -18.30 -11.96
N ILE A 23 -11.99 -17.48 -11.40
CA ILE A 23 -11.64 -16.11 -10.98
C ILE A 23 -10.68 -16.20 -9.79
N GLN A 24 -9.55 -15.49 -9.88
CA GLN A 24 -8.51 -15.50 -8.87
C GLN A 24 -8.36 -14.14 -8.22
N ILE A 25 -8.72 -14.09 -6.94
CA ILE A 25 -8.48 -12.94 -6.06
C ILE A 25 -7.30 -13.28 -5.17
N ALA A 26 -6.26 -12.46 -5.23
CA ALA A 26 -5.02 -12.61 -4.48
C ALA A 26 -4.69 -11.35 -3.67
N GLY A 27 -3.76 -11.46 -2.72
CA GLY A 27 -3.27 -10.33 -1.95
C GLY A 27 -2.03 -10.70 -1.13
N THR A 28 -1.06 -9.81 -1.09
CA THR A 28 0.20 -10.02 -0.35
C THR A 28 0.83 -8.68 0.04
N ASP A 29 1.58 -8.68 1.14
CA ASP A 29 2.45 -7.58 1.57
C ASP A 29 3.90 -7.77 1.11
N SER A 30 4.25 -8.94 0.57
CA SER A 30 5.58 -9.22 0.00
C SER A 30 5.74 -8.56 -1.37
N THR A 31 6.72 -7.67 -1.50
CA THR A 31 7.00 -6.94 -2.75
C THR A 31 7.44 -7.83 -3.91
N ILE A 32 8.18 -8.91 -3.62
CA ILE A 32 8.64 -9.85 -4.66
C ILE A 32 7.43 -10.64 -5.18
N GLN A 33 6.67 -11.25 -4.28
CA GLN A 33 5.53 -12.08 -4.64
C GLN A 33 4.36 -11.29 -5.24
N LEU A 34 4.21 -10.02 -4.87
CA LEU A 34 3.20 -9.13 -5.43
C LEU A 34 3.23 -9.14 -6.96
N SER A 35 4.45 -9.11 -7.53
CA SER A 35 4.61 -9.15 -8.98
C SER A 35 4.02 -10.43 -9.58
N PHE A 36 4.18 -11.59 -8.94
CA PHE A 36 3.64 -12.87 -9.40
C PHE A 36 2.11 -12.87 -9.43
N PHE A 37 1.47 -12.39 -8.36
CA PHE A 37 0.01 -12.30 -8.31
C PHE A 37 -0.56 -11.28 -9.29
N ILE A 38 0.13 -10.15 -9.50
CA ILE A 38 -0.27 -9.15 -10.50
C ILE A 38 -0.35 -9.76 -11.91
N VAL A 39 0.59 -10.63 -12.30
CA VAL A 39 0.58 -11.22 -13.66
C VAL A 39 -0.32 -12.44 -13.77
N ALA A 40 -0.53 -13.18 -12.69
CA ALA A 40 -1.17 -14.50 -12.72
C ALA A 40 -2.61 -14.53 -12.18
N CYS A 41 -3.11 -13.48 -11.53
CA CYS A 41 -4.45 -13.42 -10.95
C CYS A 41 -5.26 -12.24 -11.50
N ASP A 42 -6.59 -12.37 -11.56
CA ASP A 42 -7.49 -11.34 -12.08
C ASP A 42 -7.52 -10.08 -11.21
N TYR A 43 -7.49 -10.28 -9.88
CA TYR A 43 -7.58 -9.20 -8.89
C TYR A 43 -6.52 -9.40 -7.82
N THR A 44 -5.64 -8.41 -7.63
CA THR A 44 -4.58 -8.47 -6.63
C THR A 44 -4.67 -7.28 -5.68
N LEU A 45 -4.85 -7.56 -4.40
CA LEU A 45 -4.76 -6.58 -3.32
C LEU A 45 -3.29 -6.29 -3.02
N ILE A 46 -2.93 -5.00 -3.03
CA ILE A 46 -1.56 -4.57 -2.89
C ILE A 46 -1.29 -4.04 -1.49
N GLY A 47 -0.42 -4.71 -0.73
CA GLY A 47 0.12 -4.19 0.52
C GLY A 47 -0.97 -3.70 1.49
N GLU A 48 -1.13 -2.38 1.61
CA GLU A 48 -2.12 -1.77 2.51
C GLU A 48 -3.56 -2.23 2.23
N GLU A 49 -3.92 -2.52 0.98
CA GLU A 49 -5.27 -2.99 0.61
C GLU A 49 -5.63 -4.32 1.27
N LEU A 50 -4.63 -5.19 1.52
CA LEU A 50 -4.81 -6.45 2.23
C LEU A 50 -5.21 -6.21 3.70
N PHE A 51 -4.61 -5.22 4.35
CA PHE A 51 -4.91 -4.83 5.72
C PHE A 51 -6.24 -4.06 5.81
N VAL A 52 -6.54 -3.23 4.82
CA VAL A 52 -7.82 -2.54 4.68
C VAL A 52 -8.96 -3.56 4.58
N ALA A 53 -8.80 -4.58 3.73
CA ALA A 53 -9.82 -5.62 3.53
C ALA A 53 -10.13 -6.36 4.84
N SER A 54 -9.12 -6.75 5.61
CA SER A 54 -9.32 -7.44 6.90
C SER A 54 -10.03 -6.55 7.94
N GLY A 55 -9.70 -5.26 7.96
CA GLY A 55 -10.36 -4.25 8.80
C GLY A 55 -11.84 -4.04 8.44
N TYR A 56 -12.17 -3.98 7.15
CA TYR A 56 -13.56 -3.83 6.70
C TYR A 56 -14.41 -5.07 6.93
N LEU A 57 -13.85 -6.26 6.74
CA LEU A 57 -14.53 -7.53 6.99
C LEU A 57 -14.83 -7.72 8.47
N THR A 58 -13.83 -7.48 9.33
CA THR A 58 -13.95 -7.66 10.78
C THR A 58 -14.66 -6.47 11.45
N LYS A 59 -14.74 -5.32 10.78
CA LYS A 59 -15.20 -4.02 11.33
C LYS A 59 -14.43 -3.62 12.59
N ASP A 60 -13.15 -3.96 12.63
CA ASP A 60 -12.30 -3.68 13.79
C ASP A 60 -11.96 -2.18 13.84
N PRO A 61 -12.39 -1.45 14.89
CA PRO A 61 -12.14 -0.02 15.00
C PRO A 61 -10.65 0.31 15.17
N GLN A 62 -9.81 -0.59 15.69
CA GLN A 62 -8.37 -0.37 15.82
C GLN A 62 -7.67 -0.40 14.46
N ILE A 63 -7.98 -1.40 13.63
CA ILE A 63 -7.41 -1.51 12.27
C ILE A 63 -7.88 -0.33 11.41
N LEU A 64 -9.18 -0.06 11.39
CA LEU A 64 -9.75 1.05 10.62
C LEU A 64 -9.22 2.42 11.10
N GLY A 65 -8.99 2.57 12.41
CA GLY A 65 -8.39 3.76 12.99
C GLY A 65 -6.93 3.96 12.57
N SER A 66 -6.14 2.88 12.59
CA SER A 66 -4.74 2.89 12.14
C SER A 66 -4.60 3.39 10.71
N ILE A 67 -5.43 2.86 9.80
CA ILE A 67 -5.39 3.23 8.37
C ILE A 67 -5.75 4.70 8.16
N LYS A 68 -6.82 5.18 8.81
CA LYS A 68 -7.19 6.60 8.75
C LYS A 68 -6.09 7.52 9.28
N GLY A 69 -5.43 7.12 10.38
CA GLY A 69 -4.31 7.87 10.94
C GLY A 69 -3.13 7.93 9.97
N GLN A 70 -2.80 6.80 9.35
CA GLN A 70 -1.72 6.71 8.38
C GLN A 70 -1.99 7.59 7.14
N ASP A 71 -3.22 7.59 6.63
CA ASP A 71 -3.59 8.43 5.48
C ASP A 71 -3.56 9.92 5.79
N PHE A 72 -4.00 10.33 6.98
CA PHE A 72 -3.92 11.73 7.42
C PHE A 72 -2.47 12.21 7.54
N LEU A 73 -1.59 11.36 8.10
CA LEU A 73 -0.17 11.68 8.23
C LEU A 73 0.53 11.74 6.87
N LYS A 74 0.24 10.82 5.94
CA LYS A 74 0.74 10.89 4.56
C LYS A 74 0.31 12.20 3.89
N ALA A 75 -0.96 12.58 4.02
CA ALA A 75 -1.48 13.83 3.44
C ALA A 75 -0.81 15.07 4.06
N LEU A 76 -0.63 15.11 5.38
CA LEU A 76 0.08 16.18 6.06
C LEU A 76 1.54 16.28 5.61
N ALA A 77 2.23 15.14 5.47
CA ALA A 77 3.61 15.11 4.98
C ALA A 77 3.72 15.66 3.56
N VAL A 78 2.82 15.24 2.65
CA VAL A 78 2.77 15.77 1.28
C VAL A 78 2.53 17.28 1.28
N PHE A 79 1.60 17.76 2.09
CA PHE A 79 1.32 19.19 2.22
C PHE A 79 2.54 19.99 2.71
N LEU A 80 3.23 19.53 3.74
CA LEU A 80 4.44 20.18 4.25
C LEU A 80 5.58 20.17 3.24
N MET A 81 5.76 19.06 2.50
CA MET A 81 6.75 18.98 1.42
C MET A 81 6.48 20.00 0.31
N LEU A 82 5.21 20.17 -0.09
CA LEU A 82 4.82 21.16 -1.09
C LEU A 82 5.08 22.60 -0.61
N LEU A 83 4.69 22.93 0.62
CA LEU A 83 4.97 24.25 1.20
C LEU A 83 6.49 24.52 1.30
N GLY A 84 7.25 23.52 1.74
CA GLY A 84 8.72 23.57 1.78
C GLY A 84 9.33 23.85 0.40
N GLY A 85 8.88 23.12 -0.63
CA GLY A 85 9.32 23.32 -2.01
C GLY A 85 9.03 24.72 -2.53
N ILE A 86 7.81 25.23 -2.32
CA ILE A 86 7.40 26.57 -2.78
C ILE A 86 8.18 27.66 -2.04
N ALA A 87 8.30 27.57 -0.72
CA ALA A 87 9.08 28.51 0.07
C ALA A 87 10.58 28.50 -0.30
N GLY A 88 11.09 27.32 -0.67
CA GLY A 88 12.42 27.13 -1.26
C GLY A 88 12.63 27.93 -2.53
N ILE A 89 11.67 27.84 -3.47
CA ILE A 89 11.72 28.56 -4.75
C ILE A 89 11.64 30.07 -4.56
N LEU A 90 10.81 30.54 -3.62
CA LEU A 90 10.64 31.98 -3.32
C LEU A 90 11.80 32.57 -2.49
N GLY A 91 12.79 31.78 -2.10
CA GLY A 91 13.96 32.24 -1.35
C GLY A 91 13.66 32.63 0.10
N TRP A 92 12.57 32.11 0.68
CA TRP A 92 12.15 32.45 2.05
C TRP A 92 13.01 31.72 3.07
N SER A 93 14.22 32.26 3.29
CA SER A 93 15.28 31.69 4.12
C SER A 93 14.87 31.39 5.57
N TRP A 94 13.90 32.11 6.13
CA TRP A 94 13.34 31.85 7.47
C TRP A 94 12.56 30.52 7.53
N PHE A 95 11.74 30.21 6.52
CA PHE A 95 10.92 29.00 6.50
C PHE A 95 11.78 27.75 6.26
N ILE A 96 12.79 27.86 5.39
CA ILE A 96 13.74 26.77 5.13
C ILE A 96 14.56 26.44 6.39
N LYS A 97 14.95 27.44 7.17
CA LYS A 97 15.67 27.23 8.45
C LYS A 97 14.86 26.48 9.51
N LEU A 98 13.52 26.50 9.42
CA LEU A 98 12.66 25.74 10.33
C LEU A 98 12.73 24.21 10.07
N PHE A 99 12.98 23.81 8.83
CA PHE A 99 13.13 22.41 8.41
C PHE A 99 14.60 21.97 8.30
N SER A 100 15.54 22.91 8.31
CA SER A 100 16.96 22.65 8.46
C SER A 100 17.22 22.13 9.87
N ILE A 101 17.26 20.81 10.02
CA ILE A 101 17.85 20.18 11.21
C ILE A 101 19.33 20.52 11.15
N GLY A 102 19.76 21.43 12.04
CA GLY A 102 21.14 21.93 12.12
C GLY A 102 22.16 20.83 12.34
#